data_AF-A0A7C5A6S6-F1
#
_entry.id   AF-A0A7C5A6S6-F1
#
_cell.length_a   1.000
_cell.length_b   1.000
_cell.length_c   1.000
_cell.angle_alpha   90.00
_cell.angle_beta   90.00
_cell.angle_gamma   90.00
#
_symmetry.space_group_name_H-M   'P 1'
#
loop_
_entity.id
_entity.type
_entity.pdbx_description
1 polymer ?
#
loop_
_entity_poly.entity_id
_entity_poly.type
_entity_poly.pdbx_seq_one_letter_code
_entity_poly.pdbx_strand_id
1 'polypeptide(L)'
;MKNPAGSECQYFYGDYYRGRQREECRLLRAAWAPDLCRTCPIPSIVRANDCEYLRLSVTIERSLRTAFQRRVRVTPSCTKSGRSGFDPHLGCGECHDLSWLETKPGQ
;
A
#
# COMPACT_ATOMS: atom_id res chain seq x y z
N MET A 1 -4.06 3.45 -13.92
CA MET A 1 -2.83 3.68 -14.72
C MET A 1 -1.71 2.86 -14.10
N LYS A 2 -0.89 2.22 -14.94
CA LYS A 2 0.30 1.50 -14.47
C LYS A 2 1.35 2.49 -13.97
N ASN A 3 1.88 2.22 -12.79
CA ASN A 3 3.02 2.94 -12.23
C ASN A 3 4.34 2.47 -12.89
N PRO A 4 5.50 3.06 -12.55
CA PRO A 4 6.80 2.67 -13.11
C PRO A 4 7.24 1.23 -12.81
N ALA A 5 6.59 0.54 -11.87
CA ALA A 5 6.80 -0.88 -11.62
C ALA A 5 5.83 -1.79 -12.40
N GLY A 6 4.96 -1.23 -13.24
CA GLY A 6 4.00 -1.96 -14.07
C GLY A 6 2.68 -2.31 -13.37
N SER A 7 2.49 -1.90 -12.12
CA SER A 7 1.29 -2.21 -11.32
C SER A 7 0.25 -1.09 -11.43
N GLU A 8 -1.02 -1.45 -11.53
CA GLU A 8 -2.13 -0.49 -11.44
C GLU A 8 -2.16 0.16 -10.06
N CYS A 9 -2.06 1.50 -10.00
CA CYS A 9 -2.02 2.24 -8.74
C CYS A 9 -2.89 3.49 -8.83
N GLN A 10 -3.89 3.60 -7.95
CA GLN A 10 -4.81 4.75 -7.92
C GLN A 10 -4.13 6.08 -7.54
N TYR A 11 -3.00 6.01 -6.84
CA TYR A 11 -2.25 7.19 -6.41
C TYR A 11 -1.23 7.66 -7.45
N PHE A 12 -0.96 6.87 -8.49
CA PHE A 12 -0.03 7.22 -9.53
C PHE A 12 -0.71 8.09 -10.59
N TYR A 13 -0.01 9.14 -11.02
CA TYR A 13 -0.39 9.99 -12.13
C TYR A 13 0.81 10.21 -13.05
N GLY A 14 0.58 10.07 -14.36
CA GLY A 14 1.56 10.37 -15.40
C GLY A 14 0.96 11.26 -16.48
N ASP A 15 1.63 12.37 -16.79
CA ASP A 15 1.35 13.23 -17.96
C ASP A 15 2.47 13.04 -18.98
N TYR A 16 2.12 12.35 -20.07
CA TYR A 16 3.01 12.07 -21.19
C TYR A 16 2.65 12.85 -22.47
N TYR A 17 1.77 13.85 -22.36
CA TYR A 17 1.24 14.54 -23.53
C TYR A 17 2.29 15.44 -24.19
N ARG A 18 2.45 15.31 -25.52
CA ARG A 18 3.35 16.14 -26.36
C ARG A 18 4.78 16.26 -25.83
N GLY A 19 5.39 15.14 -25.45
CA GLY A 19 6.78 15.11 -24.98
C GLY A 19 6.97 15.53 -23.52
N ARG A 20 5.89 15.81 -22.79
CA ARG A 20 5.97 15.88 -21.31
C ARG A 20 6.27 14.49 -20.76
N GLN A 21 6.94 14.45 -19.62
CA GLN A 21 7.19 13.24 -18.84
C GLN A 21 7.10 13.59 -17.36
N ARG A 22 5.90 14.01 -16.92
CA ARG A 22 5.66 14.32 -15.51
C ARG A 22 5.00 13.14 -14.86
N GLU A 23 5.67 12.58 -13.87
CA GLU A 23 5.15 11.50 -13.04
C GLU A 23 5.09 11.96 -11.59
N GLU A 24 4.04 11.53 -10.89
CA GLU A 24 3.89 11.80 -9.46
C GLU A 24 3.12 10.69 -8.76
N CYS A 25 3.35 10.57 -7.45
CA CYS A 25 2.51 9.79 -6.56
C CYS A 25 1.79 10.73 -5.61
N ARG A 26 0.46 10.78 -5.70
CA ARG A 26 -0.37 11.68 -4.87
C ARG A 26 -0.34 11.32 -3.38
N LEU A 27 0.01 10.07 -3.05
CA LEU A 27 0.16 9.60 -1.68
C LEU A 27 1.48 10.06 -1.04
N LEU A 28 2.60 9.94 -1.76
CA LEU A 28 3.94 10.27 -1.25
C LEU A 28 4.39 11.70 -1.57
N ARG A 29 3.74 12.36 -2.53
CA ARG A 29 3.99 13.75 -2.94
C ARG A 29 5.47 14.01 -3.21
N ALA A 30 6.04 15.05 -2.59
CA ALA A 30 7.45 15.44 -2.77
C ALA A 30 8.47 14.37 -2.34
N ALA A 31 8.08 13.40 -1.52
CA ALA A 31 8.96 12.32 -1.09
C ALA A 31 9.01 11.14 -2.08
N TRP A 32 8.20 11.19 -3.15
CA TRP A 32 8.12 10.12 -4.13
C TRP A 32 9.36 10.07 -5.04
N ALA A 33 9.71 8.85 -5.44
CA ALA A 33 10.64 8.56 -6.53
C ALA A 33 10.20 7.27 -7.24
N PRO A 34 10.48 7.09 -8.55
CA PRO A 34 10.01 5.94 -9.32
C PRO A 34 10.42 4.57 -8.75
N ASP A 35 11.60 4.46 -8.13
CA ASP A 35 12.10 3.23 -7.50
C ASP A 35 11.25 2.75 -6.34
N LEU A 36 10.58 3.65 -5.62
CA LEU A 36 9.68 3.29 -4.52
C LEU A 36 8.48 2.46 -5.00
N CYS A 37 8.06 2.62 -6.26
CA CYS A 37 6.97 1.83 -6.82
C CYS A 37 7.28 0.34 -6.87
N ARG A 38 8.56 -0.05 -6.93
CA ARG A 38 8.99 -1.46 -6.93
C ARG A 38 8.82 -2.14 -5.58
N THR A 39 8.78 -1.37 -4.50
CA THR A 39 8.67 -1.86 -3.12
C THR A 39 7.41 -1.39 -2.41
N CYS A 40 6.52 -0.68 -3.13
CA CYS A 40 5.30 -0.11 -2.57
C CYS A 40 4.20 -1.18 -2.44
N PRO A 41 3.71 -1.48 -1.24
CA PRO A 41 2.65 -2.48 -1.04
C PRO A 41 1.24 -1.92 -1.26
N ILE A 42 1.10 -0.60 -1.46
CA ILE A 42 -0.22 0.06 -1.56
C ILE A 42 -1.10 -0.53 -2.67
N PRO A 43 -0.62 -0.76 -3.91
CA PRO A 43 -1.45 -1.35 -4.96
C PRO A 43 -2.06 -2.71 -4.59
N SER A 44 -1.29 -3.59 -3.94
CA SER A 44 -1.79 -4.91 -3.54
C SER A 44 -2.76 -4.82 -2.37
N ILE A 45 -2.50 -3.95 -1.40
CA ILE A 45 -3.37 -3.71 -0.25
C ILE A 45 -4.75 -3.23 -0.70
N VAL A 46 -4.80 -2.14 -1.48
CA VAL A 46 -6.07 -1.54 -1.93
C VAL A 46 -6.87 -2.51 -2.79
N ARG A 47 -6.21 -3.36 -3.58
CA ARG A 47 -6.88 -4.38 -4.37
C ARG A 47 -7.46 -5.51 -3.51
N ALA A 48 -6.81 -5.86 -2.41
CA ALA A 48 -7.23 -6.95 -1.53
C ALA A 48 -8.26 -6.51 -0.50
N ASN A 49 -8.20 -5.26 -0.04
CA ASN A 49 -9.00 -4.75 1.06
C ASN A 49 -9.65 -3.42 0.69
N ASP A 50 -10.98 -3.45 0.55
CA ASP A 50 -11.83 -2.32 0.20
C ASP A 50 -12.64 -1.78 1.41
N CYS A 51 -12.19 -2.06 2.64
CA CYS A 51 -12.85 -1.57 3.83
C CYS A 51 -12.81 -0.03 3.90
N GLU A 52 -13.98 0.61 3.92
CA GLU A 52 -14.13 2.07 3.98
C GLU A 52 -13.50 2.72 5.23
N TYR A 53 -13.33 1.94 6.32
CA TYR A 53 -12.72 2.38 7.57
C TYR A 53 -11.19 2.18 7.60
N LEU A 54 -10.61 1.54 6.59
CA LEU A 54 -9.16 1.36 6.50
C LEU A 54 -8.47 2.69 6.22
N ARG A 55 -7.43 3.00 7.00
CA ARG A 55 -6.51 4.12 6.76
C ARG A 55 -5.10 3.57 6.70
N LEU A 56 -4.32 4.03 5.72
CA LEU A 56 -2.95 3.60 5.49
C LEU A 56 -2.01 4.78 5.72
N SER A 57 -1.33 4.77 6.86
CA SER A 57 -0.25 5.71 7.13
C SER A 57 1.04 5.19 6.48
N VAL A 58 1.74 6.06 5.75
CA VAL A 58 2.93 5.67 5.00
C VAL A 58 4.17 6.41 5.47
N THR A 59 5.27 5.68 5.58
CA THR A 59 6.61 6.22 5.81
C THR A 59 7.59 5.66 4.78
N ILE A 60 8.68 6.38 4.52
CA ILE A 60 9.76 5.89 3.67
C ILE A 60 10.92 5.51 4.57
N GLU A 61 11.34 4.26 4.48
CA GLU A 61 12.41 3.71 5.31
C GLU A 61 13.50 3.10 4.44
N ARG A 62 14.71 3.00 4.98
CA ARG A 62 15.82 2.29 4.35
C ARG A 62 15.95 0.92 4.97
N SER A 63 15.83 -0.11 4.16
CA SER A 63 16.02 -1.49 4.62
C SER A 63 17.52 -1.80 4.73
N LEU A 64 18.01 -2.00 5.96
CA LEU A 64 19.38 -2.43 6.21
C LEU A 64 19.69 -3.81 5.61
N ARG A 65 18.65 -4.67 5.45
CA ARG A 65 18.79 -6.05 4.96
C ARG A 65 18.87 -6.18 3.44
N THR A 66 18.46 -5.15 2.69
CA THR A 66 18.37 -5.21 1.23
C THR A 66 19.17 -4.07 0.60
N ALA A 67 20.48 -4.07 0.84
CA ALA A 67 21.43 -3.10 0.28
C ALA A 67 20.97 -1.63 0.42
N PHE A 68 20.41 -1.25 1.58
CA PHE A 68 19.91 0.09 1.87
C PHE A 68 18.81 0.61 0.91
N GLN A 69 18.13 -0.31 0.22
CA GLN A 69 17.02 0.03 -0.66
C GLN A 69 15.91 0.76 0.10
N ARG A 70 15.41 1.85 -0.50
CA ARG A 70 14.26 2.60 0.02
C ARG A 70 12.98 1.78 -0.14
N ARG A 71 12.12 1.81 0.88
CA ARG A 71 10.86 1.09 0.92
C ARG A 71 9.75 1.95 1.49
N VAL A 72 8.54 1.74 0.98
CA VAL A 72 7.32 2.30 1.56
C VAL A 72 6.87 1.37 2.68
N ARG A 73 6.95 1.82 3.93
CA ARG A 73 6.35 1.12 5.06
C ARG A 73 4.92 1.61 5.25
N VAL A 74 4.02 0.68 5.52
CA VAL A 74 2.59 0.96 5.72
C VAL A 74 2.22 0.53 7.13
N THR A 75 1.58 1.44 7.86
CA THR A 75 0.96 1.16 9.14
C THR A 75 -0.55 1.33 8.97
N PRO A 76 -1.33 0.23 8.95
CA PRO A 76 -2.77 0.35 8.83
C PRO A 76 -3.42 0.71 10.16
N SER A 77 -4.52 1.44 10.07
CA SER A 77 -5.46 1.66 11.17
C SER A 77 -6.90 1.55 10.69
N CYS A 78 -7.79 1.17 11.60
CA CYS A 78 -9.22 1.14 11.36
C CYS A 78 -9.89 2.25 12.15
N THR A 79 -10.63 3.15 11.48
CA THR A 79 -11.32 4.25 12.16
C THR A 79 -12.56 3.82 12.92
N LYS A 80 -13.11 2.63 12.64
CA LYS A 80 -14.29 2.10 13.31
C LYS A 80 -13.96 1.35 14.61
N SER A 81 -12.96 0.45 14.59
CA SER A 81 -12.55 -0.30 15.78
C SER A 81 -11.42 0.35 16.57
N GLY A 82 -10.73 1.34 16.00
CA GLY A 82 -9.56 1.97 16.62
C GLY A 82 -8.28 1.11 16.61
N ARG A 83 -8.34 -0.12 16.09
CA ARG A 83 -7.16 -1.00 15.98
C ARG A 83 -6.16 -0.48 14.95
N SER A 84 -4.89 -0.80 15.17
CA SER A 84 -3.79 -0.50 14.25
C SER A 84 -2.78 -1.66 14.20
N GLY A 85 -1.93 -1.67 13.18
CA GLY A 85 -0.83 -2.64 13.06
C GLY A 85 -1.24 -4.06 12.67
N PHE A 86 -2.46 -4.27 12.17
CA PHE A 86 -2.93 -5.55 11.60
C PHE A 86 -2.40 -5.76 10.17
N ASP A 87 -2.64 -6.93 9.56
CA ASP A 87 -2.32 -7.14 8.14
C ASP A 87 -3.29 -6.32 7.27
N PRO A 88 -2.79 -5.30 6.52
CA PRO A 88 -3.65 -4.45 5.70
C PRO A 88 -4.36 -5.19 4.56
N HIS A 89 -3.87 -6.36 4.12
CA HIS A 89 -4.54 -7.15 3.08
C HIS A 89 -5.78 -7.88 3.61
N LEU A 90 -5.84 -8.15 4.92
CA LEU A 90 -6.93 -8.89 5.55
C LEU A 90 -7.92 -7.96 6.27
N GLY A 91 -7.42 -6.89 6.90
CA GLY A 91 -8.22 -5.94 7.65
C GLY A 91 -8.17 -6.16 9.16
N CYS A 92 -8.98 -5.40 9.90
CA CYS A 92 -8.88 -5.35 11.36
C CYS A 92 -9.53 -6.53 12.10
N GLY A 93 -10.24 -7.42 11.40
CA GLY A 93 -10.97 -8.55 12.00
C GLY A 93 -12.29 -8.20 12.69
N GLU A 94 -12.71 -6.94 12.64
CA GLU A 94 -13.96 -6.49 13.30
C GLU A 94 -14.94 -5.83 12.33
N CYS A 95 -14.44 -5.18 11.27
CA CYS A 95 -15.32 -4.60 10.25
C CYS A 95 -15.93 -5.66 9.33
N HIS A 96 -15.22 -6.77 9.14
CA HIS A 96 -15.62 -7.90 8.33
C HIS A 96 -15.26 -9.16 9.11
N ASP A 97 -16.15 -10.14 9.07
CA ASP A 97 -15.92 -11.43 9.72
C ASP A 97 -14.72 -12.14 9.06
N LEU A 98 -13.70 -12.40 9.86
CA LEU A 98 -12.50 -13.12 9.47
C LEU A 98 -12.42 -14.53 10.08
N SER A 99 -13.50 -15.02 10.69
CA SER A 99 -13.57 -16.36 11.32
C SER A 99 -13.22 -17.51 10.36
N TRP A 100 -13.41 -17.31 9.06
CA TRP A 100 -12.99 -18.28 8.05
C TRP A 100 -11.46 -18.48 7.98
N LEU A 101 -10.64 -17.51 8.41
CA LEU A 101 -9.19 -17.69 8.54
C LEU A 101 -8.81 -18.58 9.73
N GLU A 102 -9.70 -18.73 10.71
CA GLU A 102 -9.49 -19.57 11.90
C GLU A 102 -9.77 -21.05 11.61
N THR A 103 -10.37 -21.38 10.46
CA THR A 103 -10.51 -22.76 9.99
C THR A 103 -9.20 -23.33 9.43
N LYS A 104 -8.25 -23.62 10.32
CA LYS A 104 -7.30 -24.72 10.10
C LYS A 104 -7.43 -25.76 11.21
N PRO A 105 -8.35 -26.74 11.09
CA PRO A 105 -8.11 -28.04 11.70
C PRO A 105 -7.13 -28.81 10.80
N GLY A 106 -5.87 -28.91 11.25
CA GLY A 106 -4.91 -29.96 10.87
C GLY A 106 -4.49 -30.10 9.40
N GLN A 107 -3.26 -29.69 9.08
CA GLN A 107 -2.29 -30.51 8.33
C GLN A 107 -0.87 -29.97 8.53
#